data_AF-A0A9D1VU17-F1
#
_entry.id   AF-A0A9D1VU17-F1
#
_cell.length_a   1.000
_cell.length_b   1.000
_cell.length_c   1.000
_cell.angle_alpha   90.00
_cell.angle_beta   90.00
_cell.angle_gamma   90.00
#
_symmetry.space_group_name_H-M   'P 1'
#
loop_
_entity.id
_entity.type
_entity.pdbx_description
1 polymer ?
#
loop_
_entity_poly.entity_id
_entity_poly.type
_entity_poly.pdbx_seq_one_letter_code
_entity_poly.pdbx_strand_id
1 'polypeptide(L)'
;MDMKSVESKWQQRWEKTKENHFNKKNIDKKYYVLEMFSYPSGAKLHIGHWYNYGPSDSFARFKKMQGCEVFQPMGFDAFGLPAENYAIKTKIHPKDSTEKNIATMERQLRAMGAMFDWAAEIKTCDEDYYKWTQWMFLKLFENGLAYRKEAPVNWCPSCNTVLANEQVVEGCCERCGTPVIKRDLTQWFFKITQYAEELLQGLNTIDWPEKTKLMQRNWIGKS
;
A
#
# COMPACT_ATOMS: atom_id res chain seq x y z
N MET A 1 22.47 -30.33 1.80
CA MET A 1 22.19 -29.37 2.89
C MET A 1 20.68 -29.30 3.03
N ASP A 2 20.14 -29.60 4.20
CA ASP A 2 18.70 -29.47 4.43
C ASP A 2 18.35 -27.99 4.64
N MET A 3 17.87 -27.34 3.58
CA MET A 3 17.59 -25.91 3.58
C MET A 3 16.49 -25.54 4.58
N LYS A 4 15.49 -26.40 4.79
CA LYS A 4 14.38 -26.13 5.73
C LYS A 4 14.88 -26.01 7.16
N SER A 5 15.77 -26.90 7.58
CA SER A 5 16.37 -26.84 8.91
C SER A 5 17.28 -25.62 9.07
N VAL A 6 18.02 -25.24 8.03
CA VAL A 6 18.89 -24.05 8.07
C VAL A 6 18.07 -22.76 8.17
N GLU A 7 17.05 -22.60 7.32
CA GLU A 7 16.16 -21.43 7.32
C GLU A 7 15.46 -21.25 8.67
N SER A 8 14.83 -22.31 9.16
CA SER A 8 14.11 -22.29 10.44
C SER A 8 15.03 -21.93 11.62
N LYS A 9 16.25 -22.48 11.65
CA LYS A 9 17.25 -22.16 12.68
C LYS A 9 17.57 -20.67 12.72
N TRP A 10 17.80 -20.04 11.57
CA TRP A 10 18.21 -18.63 11.51
C TRP A 10 17.03 -17.68 11.75
N GLN A 11 15.86 -17.98 11.21
CA GLN A 11 14.63 -17.21 11.47
C GLN A 11 14.31 -17.19 12.97
N GLN A 12 14.35 -18.34 13.65
CA GLN A 12 14.14 -18.41 15.10
C GLN A 12 15.18 -17.62 15.90
N ARG A 13 16.45 -17.65 15.46
CA ARG A 13 17.51 -16.86 16.10
C ARG A 13 17.21 -15.37 16.00
N TRP A 14 16.90 -14.87 14.80
CA TRP A 14 16.63 -13.45 14.57
C TRP A 14 15.41 -12.95 15.34
N GLU A 15 14.34 -13.74 15.39
CA GLU A 15 13.15 -13.42 16.19
C GLU A 15 13.49 -13.36 17.69
N LYS A 16 14.26 -14.34 18.19
CA LYS A 16 14.67 -14.39 19.60
C LYS A 16 15.58 -13.23 19.99
N THR A 17 16.53 -12.85 19.14
CA THR A 17 17.44 -11.73 19.41
C THR A 17 16.87 -10.38 18.97
N LYS A 18 15.68 -10.37 18.35
CA LYS A 18 14.96 -9.18 17.86
C LYS A 18 15.80 -8.34 16.91
N GLU A 19 16.60 -8.96 16.03
CA GLU A 19 17.47 -8.24 15.08
C GLU A 19 16.71 -7.33 14.12
N ASN A 20 15.49 -7.76 13.77
CA ASN A 20 14.54 -7.09 12.90
C ASN A 20 13.67 -6.04 13.61
N HIS A 21 13.78 -5.88 14.93
CA HIS A 21 12.99 -4.90 15.66
C HIS A 21 13.68 -3.53 15.67
N PHE A 22 12.92 -2.47 15.37
CA PHE A 22 13.45 -1.12 15.36
C PHE A 22 13.61 -0.57 16.78
N ASN A 23 14.84 -0.24 17.15
CA ASN A 23 15.12 0.37 18.44
C ASN A 23 15.08 1.90 18.37
N LYS A 24 13.99 2.49 18.91
CA LYS A 24 13.82 3.95 19.00
C LYS A 24 14.95 4.68 19.74
N LYS A 25 15.75 4.00 20.56
CA LYS A 25 16.93 4.61 21.22
C LYS A 25 18.06 4.96 20.25
N ASN A 26 18.10 4.32 19.08
CA ASN A 26 19.12 4.52 18.03
C ASN A 26 18.58 5.38 16.86
N ILE A 27 17.64 6.29 17.13
CA ILE A 27 16.95 7.07 16.10
C ILE A 27 17.88 8.00 15.31
N ASP A 28 19.05 8.34 15.87
CA ASP A 28 20.12 9.10 15.25
C ASP A 28 20.73 8.37 14.04
N LYS A 29 20.66 7.03 14.02
CA LYS A 29 21.15 6.17 12.93
C LYS A 29 20.01 5.55 12.13
N LYS A 30 18.79 6.08 12.23
CA LYS A 30 17.60 5.50 11.61
C LYS A 30 17.77 5.36 10.09
N TYR A 31 17.29 4.26 9.55
CA TYR A 31 17.11 4.11 8.12
C TYR A 31 15.78 3.42 7.85
N TYR A 32 14.86 4.11 7.15
CA TYR A 32 13.55 3.56 6.84
C TYR A 32 13.58 2.93 5.45
N VAL A 33 13.45 1.60 5.38
CA VAL A 33 13.27 0.84 4.15
C VAL A 33 11.81 0.43 4.07
N LEU A 34 11.14 0.75 2.96
CA LEU A 34 9.71 0.51 2.81
C LEU A 34 9.40 0.03 1.39
N GLU A 35 8.55 -0.97 1.30
CA GLU A 35 7.94 -1.43 0.07
C GLU A 35 6.43 -1.14 0.07
N MET A 36 5.83 -1.12 -1.11
CA MET A 36 4.37 -1.16 -1.21
C MET A 36 3.88 -2.49 -0.60
N PHE A 37 3.13 -2.39 0.49
CA PHE A 37 2.56 -3.51 1.22
C PHE A 37 1.47 -4.26 0.43
N SER A 38 1.25 -5.53 0.76
CA SER A 38 0.45 -6.42 -0.09
C SER A 38 -1.06 -6.20 0.04
N TYR A 39 -1.79 -6.32 -1.07
CA TYR A 39 -3.24 -6.48 -1.05
C TYR A 39 -3.61 -7.94 -0.70
N PRO A 40 -4.37 -8.22 0.38
CA PRO A 40 -4.84 -9.56 0.73
C PRO A 40 -6.05 -9.98 -0.10
N SER A 41 -6.11 -9.55 -1.35
CA SER A 41 -7.17 -9.88 -2.32
C SER A 41 -6.91 -11.22 -3.03
N GLY A 42 -5.65 -11.64 -3.09
CA GLY A 42 -5.25 -12.99 -3.47
C GLY A 42 -5.23 -13.93 -2.26
N ALA A 43 -5.44 -15.22 -2.50
CA ALA A 43 -5.37 -16.23 -1.43
C ALA A 43 -3.95 -16.44 -0.86
N LYS A 44 -2.91 -16.04 -1.61
CA LYS A 44 -1.49 -16.31 -1.35
C LYS A 44 -0.60 -15.25 -2.00
N LEU A 45 0.65 -15.14 -1.55
CA LEU A 45 1.69 -14.42 -2.30
C LEU A 45 1.96 -15.09 -3.66
N HIS A 46 2.13 -14.28 -4.70
CA HIS A 46 2.71 -14.65 -5.99
C HIS A 46 4.18 -14.21 -6.15
N ILE A 47 4.87 -14.67 -7.19
CA ILE A 47 6.30 -14.40 -7.43
C ILE A 47 6.66 -12.91 -7.52
N GLY A 48 5.75 -12.07 -8.02
CA GLY A 48 5.93 -10.61 -8.02
C GLY A 48 6.19 -10.01 -6.62
N HIS A 49 5.63 -10.58 -5.55
CA HIS A 49 5.92 -10.13 -4.18
C HIS A 49 7.37 -10.42 -3.81
N TRP A 50 7.88 -11.61 -4.15
CA TRP A 50 9.30 -11.95 -3.93
C TRP A 50 10.24 -11.04 -4.71
N TYR A 51 9.88 -10.69 -5.96
CA TYR A 51 10.64 -9.76 -6.78
C TYR A 51 10.69 -8.35 -6.17
N ASN A 52 9.65 -7.93 -5.44
CA ASN A 52 9.60 -6.64 -4.75
C ASN A 52 10.35 -6.67 -3.40
N TYR A 53 10.09 -7.68 -2.58
CA TYR A 53 10.55 -7.74 -1.19
C TYR A 53 11.98 -8.28 -1.04
N GLY A 54 12.42 -9.19 -1.90
CA GLY A 54 13.77 -9.78 -1.82
C GLY A 54 14.92 -8.77 -2.01
N PRO A 55 14.91 -7.95 -3.08
CA PRO A 55 15.92 -6.90 -3.27
C PRO A 55 15.90 -5.85 -2.15
N SER A 56 14.71 -5.46 -1.70
CA SER A 56 14.53 -4.46 -0.65
C SER A 56 15.02 -4.95 0.72
N ASP A 57 14.75 -6.21 1.08
CA ASP A 57 15.33 -6.86 2.27
C ASP A 57 16.86 -6.96 2.18
N SER A 58 17.40 -7.28 1.00
CA SER A 58 18.85 -7.35 0.79
C SER A 58 19.49 -5.98 1.05
N PHE A 59 18.84 -4.89 0.62
CA PHE A 59 19.27 -3.53 0.91
C PHE A 59 19.11 -3.16 2.39
N ALA A 60 18.01 -3.56 3.03
CA ALA A 60 17.80 -3.38 4.48
C ALA A 60 18.91 -4.04 5.29
N ARG A 61 19.27 -5.28 4.96
CA ARG A 61 20.38 -6.01 5.59
C ARG A 61 21.72 -5.33 5.36
N PHE A 62 21.98 -4.88 4.13
CA PHE A 62 23.18 -4.11 3.81
C PHE A 62 23.29 -2.85 4.70
N LYS A 63 22.20 -2.08 4.86
CA LYS A 63 22.17 -0.91 5.74
C LYS A 63 22.36 -1.27 7.21
N LYS A 64 21.73 -2.33 7.70
CA LYS A 64 21.94 -2.83 9.08
C LYS A 64 23.42 -3.18 9.31
N MET A 65 24.08 -3.83 8.35
CA MET A 65 25.51 -4.16 8.42
C MET A 65 26.43 -2.93 8.36
N GLN A 66 25.97 -1.81 7.79
CA GLN A 66 26.66 -0.51 7.84
C GLN A 66 26.46 0.23 9.18
N GLY A 67 25.76 -0.37 10.14
CA GLY A 67 25.51 0.21 11.46
C GLY A 67 24.28 1.10 11.54
N CYS A 68 23.41 1.12 10.52
CA CYS A 68 22.13 1.81 10.58
C CYS A 68 21.13 1.08 11.49
N GLU A 69 20.30 1.83 12.19
CA GLU A 69 19.10 1.29 12.83
C GLU A 69 17.97 1.21 11.80
N VAL A 70 17.84 0.05 11.17
CA VAL A 70 16.88 -0.15 10.08
C VAL A 70 15.47 -0.37 10.64
N PHE A 71 14.52 0.40 10.13
CA PHE A 71 13.08 0.13 10.25
C PHE A 71 12.57 -0.37 8.90
N GLN A 72 12.11 -1.61 8.86
CA GLN A 72 11.45 -2.20 7.69
C GLN A 72 10.11 -2.78 8.16
N PRO A 73 9.02 -2.01 8.17
CA PRO A 73 7.70 -2.50 8.56
C PRO A 73 7.05 -3.31 7.43
N MET A 74 6.00 -4.02 7.79
CA MET A 74 5.12 -4.70 6.84
C MET A 74 3.66 -4.51 7.27
N GLY A 75 2.74 -4.73 6.35
CA GLY A 75 1.32 -4.67 6.63
C GLY A 75 0.49 -5.16 5.45
N PHE A 76 -0.81 -4.88 5.52
CA PHE A 76 -1.77 -5.32 4.52
C PHE A 76 -2.72 -4.20 4.13
N ASP A 77 -2.80 -3.91 2.84
CA ASP A 77 -3.81 -3.00 2.28
C ASP A 77 -5.13 -3.75 2.07
N ALA A 78 -5.91 -3.82 3.14
CA ALA A 78 -6.98 -4.78 3.35
C ALA A 78 -8.40 -4.26 3.02
N PHE A 79 -8.52 -3.05 2.48
CA PHE A 79 -9.79 -2.51 1.98
C PHE A 79 -9.89 -2.53 0.46
N GLY A 80 -11.09 -2.24 -0.04
CA GLY A 80 -11.33 -1.91 -1.43
C GLY A 80 -11.88 -3.05 -2.27
N LEU A 81 -12.09 -2.71 -3.53
CA LEU A 81 -12.84 -3.51 -4.51
C LEU A 81 -12.25 -4.89 -4.79
N PRO A 82 -10.93 -5.15 -4.72
CA PRO A 82 -10.42 -6.52 -4.88
C PRO A 82 -10.97 -7.50 -3.82
N ALA A 83 -11.03 -7.10 -2.54
CA ALA A 83 -11.59 -7.93 -1.48
C ALA A 83 -13.12 -8.09 -1.63
N GLU A 84 -13.81 -7.01 -1.99
CA GLU A 84 -15.26 -7.01 -2.23
C GLU A 84 -15.66 -7.91 -3.42
N ASN A 85 -14.94 -7.84 -4.53
CA ASN A 85 -15.18 -8.69 -5.71
C ASN A 85 -14.96 -10.17 -5.39
N TYR A 86 -13.95 -10.49 -4.58
CA TYR A 86 -13.73 -11.86 -4.09
C TYR A 86 -14.90 -12.35 -3.23
N ALA A 87 -15.37 -11.50 -2.31
CA ALA A 87 -16.52 -11.78 -1.46
C ALA A 87 -17.79 -12.04 -2.28
N ILE A 88 -18.08 -11.21 -3.30
CA ILE A 88 -19.22 -11.39 -4.20
C ILE A 88 -19.13 -12.74 -4.93
N LYS A 89 -17.96 -13.08 -5.48
CA LYS A 89 -17.76 -14.33 -6.23
C LYS A 89 -17.87 -15.58 -5.36
N THR A 90 -17.37 -15.51 -4.12
CA THR A 90 -17.28 -16.68 -3.23
C THR A 90 -18.43 -16.77 -2.22
N LYS A 91 -19.23 -15.71 -2.09
CA LYS A 91 -20.27 -15.53 -1.06
C LYS A 91 -19.74 -15.60 0.38
N ILE A 92 -18.44 -15.39 0.56
CA ILE A 92 -17.79 -15.29 1.88
C ILE A 92 -17.79 -13.81 2.28
N HIS A 93 -18.05 -13.51 3.56
CA HIS A 93 -17.98 -12.13 4.03
C HIS A 93 -16.56 -11.56 3.81
N PRO A 94 -16.40 -10.31 3.31
CA PRO A 94 -15.09 -9.76 2.98
C PRO A 94 -14.10 -9.86 4.14
N LYS A 95 -14.55 -9.56 5.37
CA LYS A 95 -13.73 -9.67 6.59
C LYS A 95 -13.10 -11.07 6.74
N ASP A 96 -13.91 -12.12 6.69
CA ASP A 96 -13.46 -13.50 6.90
C ASP A 96 -12.45 -13.93 5.83
N SER A 97 -12.70 -13.54 4.57
CA SER A 97 -11.79 -13.84 3.47
C SER A 97 -10.46 -13.08 3.60
N THR A 98 -10.52 -11.81 3.96
CA THR A 98 -9.36 -10.94 4.15
C THR A 98 -8.50 -11.41 5.31
N GLU A 99 -9.09 -11.70 6.47
CA GLU A 99 -8.37 -12.22 7.64
C GLU A 99 -7.66 -13.55 7.35
N LYS A 100 -8.34 -14.45 6.63
CA LYS A 100 -7.75 -15.73 6.19
C LYS A 100 -6.58 -15.54 5.22
N ASN A 101 -6.71 -14.60 4.28
CA ASN A 101 -5.67 -14.29 3.31
C ASN A 101 -4.46 -13.65 3.99
N ILE A 102 -4.70 -12.69 4.90
CA ILE A 102 -3.68 -12.06 5.74
C ILE A 102 -2.90 -13.12 6.52
N ALA A 103 -3.58 -14.02 7.26
CA ALA A 103 -2.92 -15.08 8.00
C ALA A 103 -2.06 -16.01 7.12
N THR A 104 -2.53 -16.27 5.89
CA THR A 104 -1.76 -17.06 4.91
C THR A 104 -0.53 -16.31 4.41
N MET A 105 -0.70 -15.05 4.03
CA MET A 105 0.37 -14.22 3.46
C MET A 105 1.40 -13.85 4.53
N GLU A 106 0.98 -13.52 5.74
CA GLU A 106 1.88 -13.26 6.87
C GLU A 106 2.78 -14.47 7.14
N ARG A 107 2.23 -15.68 7.18
CA ARG A 107 3.04 -16.91 7.30
C ARG A 107 4.04 -17.06 6.15
N GLN A 108 3.64 -16.74 4.92
CA GLN A 108 4.55 -16.81 3.77
C GLN A 108 5.64 -15.73 3.83
N LEU A 109 5.32 -14.51 4.25
CA LEU A 109 6.25 -13.40 4.44
C LEU A 109 7.22 -13.68 5.59
N ARG A 110 6.76 -14.22 6.72
CA ARG A 110 7.62 -14.69 7.82
C ARG A 110 8.57 -15.79 7.34
N ALA A 111 8.08 -16.71 6.51
CA ALA A 111 8.90 -17.76 5.92
C ALA A 111 9.95 -17.23 4.92
N MET A 112 9.78 -16.02 4.36
CA MET A 112 10.86 -15.36 3.61
C MET A 112 12.07 -15.04 4.50
N GLY A 113 11.85 -14.85 5.80
CA GLY A 113 12.90 -14.46 6.74
C GLY A 113 13.46 -13.07 6.50
N ALA A 114 12.68 -12.15 5.93
CA ALA A 114 13.07 -10.75 5.77
C ALA A 114 13.18 -10.02 7.12
N MET A 115 13.80 -8.84 7.13
CA MET A 115 14.01 -7.96 8.29
C MET A 115 12.73 -7.21 8.71
N PHE A 116 11.54 -7.75 8.40
CA PHE A 116 10.27 -7.11 8.74
C PHE A 116 10.08 -6.98 10.26
N ASP A 117 9.80 -5.77 10.73
CA ASP A 117 9.43 -5.50 12.12
C ASP A 117 7.94 -5.76 12.32
N TRP A 118 7.60 -7.00 12.67
CA TRP A 118 6.23 -7.44 12.89
C TRP A 118 5.54 -6.76 14.08
N ALA A 119 6.29 -6.12 14.98
CA ALA A 119 5.68 -5.31 16.04
C ALA A 119 5.04 -4.01 15.51
N ALA A 120 5.37 -3.62 14.28
CA ALA A 120 4.80 -2.47 13.57
C ALA A 120 3.80 -2.88 12.47
N GLU A 121 3.28 -4.11 12.52
CA GLU A 121 2.30 -4.59 11.55
C GLU A 121 1.02 -3.75 11.58
N ILE A 122 0.53 -3.37 10.40
CA ILE A 122 -0.75 -2.69 10.23
C ILE A 122 -1.65 -3.43 9.22
N LYS A 123 -2.96 -3.35 9.43
CA LYS A 123 -3.98 -3.83 8.49
C LYS A 123 -4.95 -2.68 8.29
N THR A 124 -5.12 -2.23 7.04
CA THR A 124 -5.90 -1.00 6.80
C THR A 124 -7.39 -1.14 7.13
N CYS A 125 -7.89 -2.38 7.24
CA CYS A 125 -9.25 -2.71 7.64
C CYS A 125 -9.50 -2.69 9.16
N ASP A 126 -8.46 -2.60 9.99
CA ASP A 126 -8.60 -2.61 11.44
C ASP A 126 -9.02 -1.23 11.96
N GLU A 127 -9.87 -1.21 12.98
CA GLU A 127 -10.39 0.03 13.59
C GLU A 127 -9.25 0.92 14.11
N ASP A 128 -8.21 0.31 14.69
CA ASP A 128 -7.05 1.03 15.18
C ASP A 128 -6.26 1.77 14.09
N TYR A 129 -6.45 1.38 12.83
CA TYR A 129 -5.91 2.08 11.66
C TYR A 129 -6.91 3.09 11.09
N TYR A 130 -8.09 2.64 10.65
CA TYR A 130 -8.99 3.50 9.87
C TYR A 130 -9.65 4.61 10.69
N LYS A 131 -9.68 4.53 12.03
CA LYS A 131 -10.13 5.65 12.87
C LYS A 131 -9.32 6.93 12.60
N TRP A 132 -8.04 6.78 12.28
CA TRP A 132 -7.17 7.90 11.94
C TRP A 132 -7.41 8.44 10.53
N THR A 133 -7.81 7.59 9.58
CA THR A 133 -8.18 8.05 8.24
C THR A 133 -9.52 8.80 8.25
N GLN A 134 -10.48 8.35 9.07
CA GLN A 134 -11.72 9.09 9.35
C GLN A 134 -11.43 10.44 10.02
N TRP A 135 -10.59 10.45 11.05
CA TRP A 135 -10.18 11.70 11.71
C TRP A 135 -9.48 12.67 10.74
N MET A 136 -8.55 12.18 9.92
CA MET A 136 -7.86 13.00 8.92
C MET A 136 -8.84 13.56 7.88
N PHE A 137 -9.79 12.75 7.41
CA PHE A 137 -10.85 13.22 6.52
C PHE A 137 -11.67 14.36 7.14
N LEU A 138 -12.07 14.23 8.42
CA LEU A 138 -12.78 15.29 9.13
C LEU A 138 -11.94 16.56 9.22
N LYS A 139 -10.63 16.46 9.49
CA LYS A 139 -9.74 17.63 9.50
C LYS A 139 -9.63 18.28 8.13
N LEU A 140 -9.53 17.50 7.06
CA LEU A 140 -9.55 18.04 5.69
C LEU A 140 -10.89 18.70 5.37
N PHE A 141 -12.00 18.13 5.83
CA PHE A 141 -13.34 18.69 5.62
C PHE A 141 -13.54 20.01 6.37
N GLU A 142 -13.17 20.07 7.66
CA GLU A 142 -13.21 21.27 8.50
C GLU A 142 -12.38 22.42 7.90
N ASN A 143 -11.27 22.10 7.23
CA ASN A 143 -10.40 23.07 6.56
C ASN A 143 -10.80 23.31 5.09
N GLY A 144 -11.93 22.78 4.63
CA GLY A 144 -12.44 22.98 3.27
C GLY A 144 -11.60 22.33 2.17
N LEU A 145 -10.70 21.40 2.52
CA LEU A 145 -9.86 20.61 1.61
C LEU A 145 -10.55 19.32 1.15
N ALA A 146 -11.47 18.78 1.94
CA ALA A 146 -12.45 17.79 1.50
C ALA A 146 -13.80 18.46 1.32
N TYR A 147 -14.52 18.16 0.24
CA TYR A 147 -15.83 18.77 -0.04
C TYR A 147 -16.71 17.83 -0.86
N ARG A 148 -18.02 18.08 -0.80
CA ARG A 148 -19.02 17.32 -1.56
C ARG A 148 -19.57 18.18 -2.69
N LYS A 149 -19.62 17.63 -3.90
CA LYS A 149 -20.12 18.32 -5.09
C LYS A 149 -20.81 17.34 -6.03
N GLU A 150 -21.83 17.79 -6.74
CA GLU A 150 -22.38 17.09 -7.89
C GLU A 150 -21.45 17.30 -9.10
N ALA A 151 -20.96 16.19 -9.64
CA ALA A 151 -20.05 16.22 -10.78
C ALA A 151 -20.26 14.99 -11.67
N PRO A 152 -19.98 15.12 -12.99
CA PRO A 152 -19.93 13.99 -13.88
C PRO A 152 -18.74 13.11 -13.50
N VAL A 153 -19.01 11.96 -12.90
CA VAL A 153 -17.96 11.01 -12.49
C VAL A 153 -17.81 9.88 -13.49
N ASN A 154 -16.61 9.31 -13.53
CA ASN A 154 -16.35 8.08 -14.26
C ASN A 154 -17.06 6.94 -13.53
N TRP A 155 -17.96 6.23 -14.20
CA TRP A 155 -18.73 5.13 -13.63
C TRP A 155 -18.45 3.84 -14.39
N CYS A 156 -18.11 2.78 -13.66
CA CYS A 156 -18.02 1.44 -14.22
C CYS A 156 -19.35 0.70 -14.02
N PRO A 157 -20.12 0.38 -15.08
CA PRO A 157 -21.41 -0.30 -14.94
C PRO A 157 -21.28 -1.76 -14.51
N SER A 158 -20.13 -2.40 -14.78
CA SER A 158 -19.86 -3.78 -14.36
C SER A 158 -19.53 -3.85 -12.87
N CYS A 159 -18.65 -2.96 -12.38
CA CYS A 159 -18.27 -2.90 -10.96
C CYS A 159 -19.27 -2.13 -10.09
N ASN A 160 -20.25 -1.45 -10.68
CA ASN A 160 -21.21 -0.57 -10.01
C ASN A 160 -20.54 0.42 -9.03
N THR A 161 -19.49 1.09 -9.49
CA THR A 161 -18.71 2.00 -8.66
C THR A 161 -18.16 3.19 -9.44
N VAL A 162 -17.84 4.25 -8.71
CA VAL A 162 -17.15 5.43 -9.23
C VAL A 162 -15.65 5.14 -9.34
N LEU A 163 -15.05 5.62 -10.43
CA LEU A 163 -13.61 5.54 -10.69
C LEU A 163 -12.98 6.93 -10.59
N ALA A 164 -11.80 7.02 -9.98
CA ALA A 164 -10.94 8.19 -10.16
C ALA A 164 -10.44 8.26 -11.61
N ASN A 165 -9.93 9.42 -12.05
CA ASN A 165 -9.39 9.54 -13.42
C ASN A 165 -8.22 8.58 -13.64
N GLU A 166 -7.41 8.37 -12.60
CA GLU A 166 -6.28 7.44 -12.53
C GLU A 166 -6.68 5.98 -12.80
N GLN A 167 -7.95 5.63 -12.58
CA GLN A 167 -8.47 4.27 -12.73
C GLN A 167 -9.17 4.03 -14.07
N VAL A 168 -9.10 5.02 -14.99
CA VAL A 168 -9.63 4.93 -16.35
C VAL A 168 -8.46 4.84 -17.33
N VAL A 169 -8.24 3.66 -17.89
CA VAL A 169 -7.16 3.38 -18.84
C VAL A 169 -7.79 3.21 -20.22
N GLU A 170 -7.41 4.06 -21.17
CA GLU A 170 -7.93 4.05 -22.55
C GLU A 170 -9.48 4.09 -22.61
N GLY A 171 -10.11 4.82 -21.69
CA GLY A 171 -11.58 4.94 -21.60
C GLY A 171 -12.27 3.73 -20.94
N CYS A 172 -11.51 2.75 -20.46
CA CYS A 172 -12.00 1.54 -19.83
C CYS A 172 -11.59 1.47 -18.35
N CYS A 173 -12.36 0.72 -17.55
CA CYS A 173 -12.03 0.44 -16.16
C CYS A 173 -10.71 -0.34 -16.07
N GLU A 174 -9.73 0.15 -15.30
CA GLU A 174 -8.39 -0.48 -15.15
C GLU A 174 -8.47 -1.95 -14.69
N ARG A 175 -9.58 -2.35 -14.06
CA ARG A 175 -9.76 -3.66 -13.41
C ARG A 175 -10.47 -4.69 -14.28
N CYS A 176 -11.58 -4.29 -14.90
CA CYS A 176 -12.47 -5.22 -15.61
C CYS A 176 -12.55 -4.94 -17.12
N GLY A 177 -11.90 -3.89 -17.61
CA GLY A 177 -11.89 -3.51 -19.03
C GLY A 177 -13.23 -3.02 -19.58
N THR A 178 -14.27 -2.89 -18.73
CA THR A 178 -15.57 -2.38 -19.17
C THR A 178 -15.47 -0.90 -19.55
N PRO A 179 -16.05 -0.46 -20.69
CA PRO A 179 -16.12 0.95 -21.05
C PRO A 179 -16.74 1.80 -19.94
N VAL A 180 -16.06 2.89 -19.60
CA VAL A 180 -16.49 3.82 -18.55
C VAL A 180 -17.52 4.77 -19.12
N ILE A 181 -18.62 4.97 -18.38
CA ILE A 181 -19.64 5.96 -18.72
C ILE A 181 -19.56 7.15 -17.78
N LYS A 182 -20.11 8.29 -18.19
CA LYS A 182 -20.29 9.45 -17.32
C LYS A 182 -21.65 9.38 -16.64
N ARG A 183 -21.66 9.61 -15.33
CA ARG A 183 -22.90 9.72 -14.54
C ARG A 183 -22.76 10.88 -13.57
N ASP A 184 -23.79 11.71 -13.47
CA ASP A 184 -23.82 12.76 -12.46
C ASP A 184 -24.15 12.15 -11.11
N LEU A 185 -23.23 12.31 -10.16
CA LEU A 185 -23.38 11.85 -8.79
C LEU A 185 -22.81 12.90 -7.83
N THR A 186 -23.46 13.03 -6.67
CA THR A 186 -22.91 13.79 -5.56
C THR A 186 -21.83 12.94 -4.88
N GLN A 187 -20.57 13.38 -4.96
CA GLN A 187 -19.40 12.64 -4.47
C GLN A 187 -18.49 13.50 -3.61
N TRP A 188 -17.60 12.85 -2.86
CA TRP A 188 -16.54 13.50 -2.08
C TRP A 188 -15.29 13.70 -2.94
N PHE A 189 -14.66 14.86 -2.80
CA PHE A 189 -13.46 15.24 -3.51
C PHE A 189 -12.45 15.86 -2.56
N PHE A 190 -11.16 15.66 -2.84
CA PHE A 190 -10.08 16.44 -2.24
C PHE A 190 -9.66 17.56 -3.18
N LYS A 191 -9.35 18.74 -2.61
CA LYS A 191 -8.80 19.89 -3.35
C LYS A 191 -7.31 19.71 -3.64
N ILE A 192 -6.92 18.54 -4.18
CA ILE A 192 -5.54 18.25 -4.57
C ILE A 192 -4.99 19.27 -5.58
N THR A 193 -5.86 19.86 -6.39
CA THR A 193 -5.50 20.91 -7.36
C THR A 193 -4.97 22.18 -6.70
N GLN A 194 -5.33 22.48 -5.44
CA GLN A 194 -4.72 23.59 -4.69
C GLN A 194 -3.22 23.34 -4.40
N TYR A 195 -2.79 22.09 -4.44
CA TYR A 195 -1.41 21.65 -4.22
C TYR A 195 -0.68 21.28 -5.52
N ALA A 196 -1.29 21.47 -6.69
CA ALA A 196 -0.70 21.04 -7.96
C ALA A 196 0.69 21.67 -8.22
N GLU A 197 0.86 22.96 -7.89
CA GLU A 197 2.14 23.64 -8.03
C GLU A 197 3.20 23.08 -7.07
N GLU A 198 2.83 22.86 -5.81
CA GLU A 198 3.73 22.30 -4.80
C GLU A 198 4.16 20.88 -5.19
N LEU A 199 3.22 20.06 -5.65
CA LEU A 199 3.49 18.71 -6.14
C LEU A 199 4.45 18.72 -7.33
N LEU A 200 4.30 19.66 -8.27
CA LEU A 200 5.21 19.82 -9.41
C LEU A 200 6.60 20.27 -8.98
N GLN A 201 6.69 21.27 -8.11
CA GLN A 201 7.96 21.81 -7.62
C GLN A 201 8.73 20.77 -6.80
N GLY A 202 8.04 19.97 -5.99
CA GLY A 202 8.62 18.89 -5.20
C GLY A 202 9.34 17.82 -6.04
N LEU A 203 8.96 17.64 -7.31
CA LEU A 203 9.65 16.70 -8.21
C LEU A 203 11.10 17.12 -8.51
N ASN A 204 11.47 18.38 -8.29
CA ASN A 204 12.82 18.89 -8.53
C ASN A 204 13.80 18.54 -7.39
N THR A 205 13.30 18.24 -6.19
CA THR A 205 14.13 17.97 -5.01
C THR A 205 14.16 16.50 -4.61
N ILE A 206 13.26 15.67 -5.15
CA ILE A 206 13.19 14.25 -4.82
C ILE A 206 14.18 13.41 -5.63
N ASP A 207 14.84 12.47 -4.99
CA ASP A 207 15.77 11.52 -5.63
C ASP A 207 15.02 10.30 -6.20
N TRP A 208 14.24 10.54 -7.26
CA TRP A 208 13.46 9.51 -7.96
C TRP A 208 13.90 9.36 -9.42
N PRO A 209 13.64 8.19 -10.05
CA PRO A 209 13.90 8.01 -11.48
C PRO A 209 13.19 9.07 -12.34
N GLU A 210 13.90 9.62 -13.33
CA GLU A 210 13.36 10.68 -14.19
C GLU A 210 12.12 10.24 -14.97
N LYS A 211 12.03 8.96 -15.34
CA LYS A 211 10.81 8.40 -15.95
C LYS A 211 9.59 8.57 -15.06
N THR A 212 9.72 8.28 -13.76
CA THR A 212 8.62 8.43 -12.79
C THR A 212 8.23 9.89 -12.60
N LYS A 213 9.22 10.79 -12.48
CA LYS A 213 8.98 12.23 -12.40
C LYS A 213 8.27 12.77 -13.65
N LEU A 214 8.69 12.34 -14.84
CA LEU A 214 8.07 12.73 -16.11
C LEU A 214 6.60 12.29 -16.18
N MET A 215 6.30 11.04 -15.77
CA MET A 215 4.91 10.57 -15.71
C MET A 215 4.04 11.45 -14.79
N GLN A 216 4.56 11.85 -13.62
CA GLN A 216 3.86 12.74 -12.70
C GLN A 216 3.65 14.15 -13.28
N ARG A 217 4.68 14.73 -13.93
CA ARG A 217 4.54 16.05 -14.60
C ARG A 217 3.46 16.02 -15.68
N ASN A 218 3.46 14.99 -16.52
CA ASN A 218 2.46 14.82 -17.57
C ASN A 218 1.05 14.59 -16.98
N TRP A 219 0.96 13.87 -15.85
CA TRP A 219 -0.30 13.64 -15.15
C TRP A 219 -0.91 14.93 -14.59
N ILE A 220 -0.09 15.76 -13.93
CA ILE A 220 -0.54 17.04 -13.36
C ILE A 220 -0.90 18.03 -14.48
N GLY A 221 -0.18 18.00 -15.60
CA GLY A 221 -0.64 18.60 -16.86
C GLY A 221 -0.88 20.10 -16.81
N LYS A 222 -0.01 20.86 -16.11
CA LYS A 222 -0.12 22.32 -16.05
C LYS A 222 0.17 22.93 -17.43
N SER A 223 -0.85 23.57 -18.02
CA SER A 223 -0.78 24.37 -19.24
C SER A 223 -0.58 25.84 -18.94
#